data_AF-A0AAD4SD64-F1
#
_entry.id   AF-A0AAD4SD64-F1
#
_cell.length_a   1.000
_cell.length_b   1.000
_cell.length_c   1.000
_cell.angle_alpha   90.00
_cell.angle_beta   90.00
_cell.angle_gamma   90.00
#
_symmetry.space_group_name_H-M   'P 1'
#
loop_
_entity.id
_entity.type
_entity.pdbx_description
1 polymer ?
#
loop_
_entity_poly.entity_id
_entity_poly.type
_entity_poly.pdbx_seq_one_letter_code
_entity_poly.pdbx_strand_id
1 'polypeptide(L)'
;MLRLGSNGNLHIYTYYELSAHGFIAWEETYAAFSREGRPSECLLPAKCGSFGLCKDNQCVACPSPKGLMGWDEKCKLPKVPSCNVSAAKLGYFKVKDVEDYRPLVNSYRKGPITVNDCMKKCTDDCKCVGFFYKNNGFKCFLAAQFNTLAKLDAVSKDSIDAYIKYAK
;
A
#
# COMPACT_ATOMS: atom_id res chain seq x y z
N MET A 1 23.88 -9.68 -11.95
CA MET A 1 23.90 -8.22 -12.16
C MET A 1 22.58 -7.63 -11.68
N LEU A 2 22.62 -6.65 -10.77
CA LEU A 2 21.45 -5.87 -10.37
C LEU A 2 21.42 -4.58 -11.19
N ARG A 3 20.29 -4.27 -11.81
CA ARG A 3 20.13 -3.11 -12.70
C ARG A 3 18.81 -2.40 -12.42
N LEU A 4 18.85 -1.07 -12.42
CA LEU A 4 17.66 -0.24 -12.56
C LEU A 4 17.41 0.01 -14.06
N GLY A 5 16.24 -0.41 -14.54
CA GLY A 5 15.81 -0.17 -15.92
C GLY A 5 15.50 1.30 -16.18
N SER A 6 15.47 1.72 -17.45
CA SER A 6 15.05 3.07 -17.84
C SER A 6 13.57 3.36 -17.52
N ASN A 7 12.78 2.30 -17.33
CA ASN A 7 11.40 2.34 -16.85
C ASN A 7 11.30 2.45 -15.31
N GLY A 8 12.43 2.46 -14.59
CA GLY A 8 12.46 2.51 -13.12
C GLY A 8 12.26 1.16 -12.42
N ASN A 9 12.15 0.06 -13.18
CA ASN A 9 11.98 -1.28 -12.61
C ASN A 9 13.33 -1.85 -12.19
N LEU A 10 13.35 -2.62 -11.10
CA LEU A 10 14.56 -3.26 -10.61
C LEU A 10 14.63 -4.67 -11.18
N HIS A 11 15.75 -5.00 -11.81
CA HIS A 11 15.99 -6.28 -12.46
C HIS A 11 17.24 -6.94 -11.87
N ILE A 12 17.21 -8.24 -11.66
CA ILE A 12 18.39 -9.05 -11.35
C ILE A 12 18.56 -10.08 -12.46
N TYR A 13 19.74 -10.05 -13.08
CA TYR A 13 20.16 -11.00 -14.09
C TYR A 13 21.19 -11.96 -13.51
N THR A 14 21.00 -13.26 -13.69
CA THR A 14 21.97 -14.29 -13.33
C THR A 14 22.72 -14.73 -14.59
N TYR A 15 24.03 -14.91 -14.45
CA TYR A 15 24.88 -15.39 -15.53
C TYR A 15 24.89 -16.92 -15.52
N TYR A 16 24.67 -17.55 -16.67
CA TYR A 16 24.69 -19.00 -16.84
C TYR A 16 25.79 -19.45 -17.82
N GLU A 17 26.76 -20.20 -17.29
CA GLU A 17 27.95 -20.68 -18.03
C GLU A 17 27.66 -21.76 -19.07
N LEU A 18 26.52 -22.46 -18.97
CA LEU A 18 26.12 -23.54 -19.90
C LEU A 18 25.57 -23.03 -21.24
N SER A 19 25.81 -21.77 -21.59
CA SER A 19 25.44 -21.15 -22.88
C SER A 19 26.31 -21.69 -24.03
N ALA A 20 26.36 -23.01 -24.17
CA ALA A 20 27.22 -23.74 -25.10
C ALA A 20 26.79 -23.66 -26.58
N HIS A 21 25.68 -22.97 -26.92
CA HIS A 21 25.12 -22.98 -28.28
C HIS A 21 24.45 -21.65 -28.67
N GLY A 22 25.11 -20.50 -28.43
CA GLY A 22 24.70 -19.22 -29.04
C GLY A 22 23.48 -18.52 -28.42
N PHE A 23 23.10 -18.89 -27.20
CA PHE A 23 22.03 -18.22 -26.45
C PHE A 23 22.58 -17.23 -25.40
N ILE A 24 21.74 -16.26 -25.06
CA ILE A 24 22.03 -15.11 -24.18
C ILE A 24 22.51 -15.63 -22.81
N ALA A 25 23.74 -15.30 -22.42
CA ALA A 25 24.35 -15.79 -21.18
C ALA A 25 23.77 -15.16 -19.88
N TRP A 26 22.93 -14.13 -20.03
CA TRP A 26 22.26 -13.43 -18.94
C TRP A 26 20.77 -13.72 -18.97
N GLU A 27 20.26 -14.39 -17.94
CA GLU A 27 18.84 -14.64 -17.73
C GLU A 27 18.30 -13.71 -16.65
N GLU A 28 17.15 -13.09 -16.89
CA GLU A 28 16.44 -12.33 -15.86
C GLU A 28 15.80 -13.30 -14.87
N THR A 29 16.34 -13.34 -13.65
CA THR A 29 15.86 -14.25 -12.60
C THR A 29 14.95 -13.57 -11.60
N TYR A 30 14.89 -12.23 -11.62
CA TYR A 30 14.02 -11.45 -10.74
C TYR A 30 13.72 -10.08 -11.32
N ALA A 31 12.46 -9.67 -11.19
CA ALA A 31 11.99 -8.32 -11.48
C ALA A 31 11.11 -7.81 -10.33
N ALA A 32 11.28 -6.55 -9.97
CA ALA A 32 10.42 -5.82 -9.04
C ALA A 32 9.80 -4.60 -9.70
N PHE A 33 8.58 -4.28 -9.30
CA PHE A 33 7.76 -3.21 -9.85
C PHE A 33 7.45 -3.39 -11.34
N SER A 34 7.43 -4.64 -11.82
CA SER A 34 7.03 -4.98 -13.18
C SER A 34 5.73 -5.80 -13.18
N ARG A 35 5.05 -5.84 -14.32
CA ARG A 35 3.79 -6.61 -14.45
C ARG A 35 3.94 -8.08 -14.09
N GLU A 36 5.07 -8.68 -14.45
CA GLU A 36 5.36 -10.10 -14.27
C GLU A 36 6.21 -10.37 -13.02
N GLY A 37 6.75 -9.31 -12.41
CA GLY A 37 7.64 -9.37 -11.26
C GLY A 37 6.92 -9.44 -9.92
N ARG A 38 7.69 -9.81 -8.89
CA ARG A 38 7.28 -9.77 -7.48
C ARG A 38 8.36 -9.07 -6.67
N PRO A 39 8.13 -7.87 -6.14
CA PRO A 39 6.86 -7.16 -5.98
C PRO A 39 6.24 -6.63 -7.30
N SER A 40 4.91 -6.55 -7.33
CA SER A 40 4.13 -6.09 -8.50
C SER A 40 4.16 -4.57 -8.67
N GLU A 41 3.67 -4.05 -9.81
CA GLU A 41 3.53 -2.61 -10.05
C GLU A 41 2.58 -1.92 -9.06
N CYS A 42 1.67 -2.67 -8.43
CA CYS A 42 0.75 -2.11 -7.44
C CYS A 42 1.45 -1.54 -6.20
N LEU A 43 2.70 -1.94 -5.95
CA LEU A 43 3.52 -1.40 -4.87
C LEU A 43 4.19 -0.06 -5.20
N LEU A 44 4.09 0.40 -6.46
CA LEU A 44 4.52 1.75 -6.81
C LEU A 44 3.53 2.76 -6.19
N PRO A 45 4.01 3.75 -5.40
CA PRO A 45 3.14 4.69 -4.72
C PRO A 45 2.11 5.35 -5.64
N ALA A 46 2.53 5.80 -6.83
CA ALA A 46 1.69 6.54 -7.76
C ALA A 46 1.02 5.68 -8.84
N LYS A 47 1.01 4.34 -8.74
CA LYS A 47 0.48 3.44 -9.78
C LYS A 47 -0.96 3.77 -10.17
N CYS A 48 -1.80 4.07 -9.19
CA CYS A 48 -3.20 4.47 -9.39
C CYS A 48 -3.44 5.94 -9.08
N GLY A 49 -2.44 6.78 -9.36
CA GLY A 49 -2.47 8.22 -9.10
C GLY A 49 -2.17 8.55 -7.63
N SER A 50 -2.82 9.59 -7.11
CA SER A 50 -2.61 10.04 -5.72
C SER A 50 -3.23 9.11 -4.68
N PHE A 51 -4.23 8.32 -5.06
CA PHE A 51 -4.90 7.34 -4.23
C PHE A 51 -5.67 6.38 -5.13
N GLY A 52 -5.79 5.11 -4.74
CA GLY A 52 -6.55 4.13 -5.51
C GLY A 52 -6.26 2.72 -5.03
N LEU A 53 -7.12 1.77 -5.39
CA LEU A 53 -6.91 0.35 -5.14
C LEU A 53 -6.34 -0.30 -6.40
N CYS A 54 -5.17 -0.89 -6.27
CA CYS A 54 -4.52 -1.65 -7.32
C CYS A 54 -4.61 -3.15 -7.03
N LYS A 55 -5.00 -3.93 -8.02
CA LYS A 55 -5.00 -5.40 -7.98
C LYS A 55 -4.61 -5.93 -9.35
N ASP A 56 -3.82 -7.00 -9.42
CA ASP A 56 -3.39 -7.60 -10.69
C ASP A 56 -2.74 -6.56 -11.65
N ASN A 57 -1.99 -5.60 -11.10
CA ASN A 57 -1.38 -4.45 -11.79
C ASN A 57 -2.36 -3.47 -12.45
N GLN A 58 -3.64 -3.53 -12.09
CA GLN A 58 -4.71 -2.68 -12.60
C GLN A 58 -5.32 -1.81 -11.50
N CYS A 59 -5.72 -0.59 -11.85
CA CYS A 59 -6.43 0.31 -10.96
C CYS A 59 -7.91 -0.02 -10.99
N VAL A 60 -8.36 -0.79 -9.99
CA VAL A 60 -9.67 -1.44 -10.02
C VAL A 60 -10.76 -0.63 -9.29
N ALA A 61 -10.37 0.21 -8.33
CA ALA A 61 -11.34 0.99 -7.56
C ALA A 61 -10.76 2.26 -6.95
N CYS A 62 -11.65 3.20 -6.65
CA CYS A 62 -11.41 4.33 -5.77
C CYS A 62 -12.11 4.09 -4.41
N PRO A 63 -11.36 3.81 -3.32
CA PRO A 63 -11.96 3.61 -2.01
C PRO A 63 -12.63 4.87 -1.45
N SER A 64 -13.81 4.71 -0.86
CA SER A 64 -14.57 5.81 -0.28
C SER A 64 -15.40 5.36 0.95
N PRO A 65 -15.96 6.30 1.73
CA PRO A 65 -16.90 5.96 2.80
C PRO A 65 -18.15 5.21 2.32
N LYS A 66 -18.52 5.35 1.04
CA LYS A 66 -19.64 4.64 0.40
C LYS A 66 -19.24 3.25 -0.14
N GLY A 67 -18.00 2.84 0.06
CA GLY A 67 -17.43 1.61 -0.49
C GLY A 67 -16.45 1.86 -1.62
N LEU A 68 -16.22 0.82 -2.43
CA LEU A 68 -15.32 0.85 -3.58
C LEU A 68 -16.06 1.38 -4.81
N MET A 69 -15.68 2.57 -5.26
CA MET A 69 -16.22 3.16 -6.50
C MET A 69 -15.33 2.78 -7.68
N GLY A 70 -15.80 2.94 -8.92
CA GLY A 70 -14.96 2.82 -10.11
C GLY A 70 -13.75 3.76 -10.03
N TRP A 71 -12.59 3.29 -10.47
CA TRP A 71 -11.38 4.12 -10.52
C TRP A 71 -11.44 5.09 -11.71
N ASP A 72 -10.98 6.32 -11.48
CA ASP A 72 -10.68 7.31 -12.50
C ASP A 72 -9.46 8.16 -12.09
N GLU A 73 -8.98 9.02 -12.98
CA GLU A 73 -7.84 9.92 -12.71
C GLU A 73 -8.12 10.95 -11.59
N LYS A 74 -9.38 11.16 -11.24
CA LYS A 74 -9.81 12.08 -10.18
C LYS A 74 -9.84 11.39 -8.82
N CYS A 75 -9.54 10.09 -8.76
CA CYS A 75 -9.46 9.34 -7.52
C CYS A 75 -8.43 9.95 -6.58
N LYS A 76 -8.91 10.27 -5.37
CA LYS A 76 -8.14 10.95 -4.34
C LYS A 76 -8.65 10.59 -2.96
N LEU A 77 -7.79 10.78 -1.97
CA LEU A 77 -8.19 10.62 -0.59
C LEU A 77 -9.38 11.55 -0.25
N PRO A 78 -10.36 11.10 0.55
CA PRO A 78 -11.37 11.98 1.09
C PRO A 78 -10.74 13.16 1.83
N LYS A 79 -11.41 14.31 1.80
CA LYS A 79 -10.91 15.50 2.49
C LYS A 79 -10.78 15.18 3.98
N VAL A 80 -9.53 15.23 4.46
CA VAL A 80 -9.25 15.13 5.89
C VAL A 80 -9.55 16.49 6.51
N PRO A 81 -10.38 16.54 7.56
CA PRO A 81 -10.74 17.80 8.19
C PRO A 81 -9.54 18.42 8.93
N SER A 82 -9.59 19.74 9.07
CA SER A 82 -8.65 20.51 9.88
C SER A 82 -8.69 20.07 11.36
N CYS A 83 -7.59 20.28 12.11
CA CYS A 83 -7.44 19.94 13.54
C CYS A 83 -8.62 20.39 14.43
N ASN A 84 -9.32 21.45 14.03
CA ASN A 84 -10.35 22.08 14.85
C ASN A 84 -11.71 21.37 14.74
N VAL A 85 -11.79 20.26 14.00
CA VAL A 85 -13.04 19.51 13.84
C VAL A 85 -13.21 18.53 14.98
N SER A 86 -14.33 18.66 15.71
CA SER A 86 -14.71 17.74 16.77
C SER A 86 -14.68 16.28 16.31
N ALA A 87 -14.16 15.39 17.17
CA ALA A 87 -14.09 13.95 16.92
C ALA A 87 -15.42 13.32 16.51
N ALA A 88 -16.56 13.90 16.92
CA ALA A 88 -17.90 13.45 16.53
C ALA A 88 -18.14 13.51 15.01
N LYS A 89 -17.49 14.45 14.30
CA LYS A 89 -17.60 14.64 12.85
C LYS A 89 -16.58 13.80 12.05
N LEU A 90 -15.79 12.98 12.73
CA LEU A 90 -14.80 12.11 12.08
C LEU A 90 -15.36 10.71 11.91
N GLY A 91 -14.99 10.08 10.80
CA GLY A 91 -15.24 8.68 10.52
C GLY A 91 -14.00 7.99 9.98
N TYR A 92 -14.04 6.66 10.01
CA TYR A 92 -13.05 5.80 9.37
C TYR A 92 -13.78 4.79 8.49
N PHE A 93 -13.29 4.57 7.26
CA PHE A 93 -13.70 3.44 6.44
C PHE A 93 -12.52 2.49 6.23
N LYS A 94 -12.83 1.22 6.00
CA LYS A 94 -11.83 0.14 5.98
C LYS A 94 -11.65 -0.45 4.58
N VAL A 95 -10.41 -0.61 4.18
CA VAL A 95 -10.00 -1.38 3.00
C VAL A 95 -9.22 -2.60 3.50
N LYS A 96 -9.76 -3.80 3.28
CA LYS A 96 -9.17 -5.04 3.79
C LYS A 96 -8.02 -5.55 2.93
N ASP A 97 -7.16 -6.36 3.52
CA ASP A 97 -6.12 -7.18 2.86
C ASP A 97 -5.29 -6.38 1.84
N VAL A 98 -4.66 -5.31 2.31
CA VAL A 98 -3.73 -4.51 1.52
C VAL A 98 -2.29 -4.97 1.77
N GLU A 99 -1.45 -4.82 0.75
CA GLU A 99 -0.01 -5.02 0.85
C GLU A 99 0.67 -3.67 1.12
N ASP A 100 1.61 -3.66 2.07
CA ASP A 100 2.48 -2.51 2.31
C ASP A 100 3.92 -3.01 2.44
N TYR A 101 4.73 -2.80 1.40
CA TYR A 101 6.16 -3.17 1.41
C TYR A 101 7.01 -2.13 2.15
N ARG A 102 6.46 -0.99 2.59
CA ARG A 102 7.24 -0.10 3.47
C ARG A 102 7.67 -0.96 4.65
N PRO A 103 8.99 -1.07 4.91
CA PRO A 103 9.44 -1.69 6.13
C PRO A 103 8.73 -0.91 7.24
N LEU A 104 7.83 -1.57 7.96
CA LEU A 104 7.11 -1.05 9.12
C LEU A 104 8.08 -0.85 10.29
N VAL A 105 9.25 -0.30 9.98
CA VAL A 105 10.48 -0.39 10.75
C VAL A 105 10.62 0.81 11.67
N ASN A 106 9.98 1.96 11.42
CA ASN A 106 10.25 3.15 12.23
C ASN A 106 9.06 4.03 12.68
N SER A 107 7.80 3.64 12.51
CA SER A 107 6.67 4.39 13.09
C SER A 107 6.07 3.64 14.27
N TYR A 108 6.55 3.95 15.48
CA TYR A 108 5.95 3.63 16.78
C TYR A 108 5.36 2.21 16.92
N ARG A 109 6.22 1.22 17.17
CA ARG A 109 5.81 -0.11 17.66
C ARG A 109 5.19 0.02 19.06
N LYS A 110 3.88 0.30 19.16
CA LYS A 110 3.18 0.33 20.45
C LYS A 110 2.34 -0.93 20.63
N GLY A 111 2.98 -1.97 21.16
CA GLY A 111 2.36 -3.17 21.75
C GLY A 111 1.30 -3.87 20.89
N PRO A 112 0.58 -4.83 21.49
CA PRO A 112 -0.74 -5.18 21.01
C PRO A 112 -1.68 -4.02 21.34
N ILE A 113 -2.21 -3.36 20.32
CA ILE A 113 -3.13 -2.24 20.45
C ILE A 113 -4.42 -2.54 19.69
N THR A 114 -5.57 -2.11 20.21
CA THR A 114 -6.83 -2.31 19.51
C THR A 114 -6.97 -1.33 18.33
N VAL A 115 -7.81 -1.69 17.36
CA VAL A 115 -8.19 -0.78 16.27
C VAL A 115 -8.73 0.56 16.81
N ASN A 116 -9.53 0.52 17.89
CA ASN A 116 -10.14 1.72 18.49
C ASN A 116 -9.10 2.65 19.10
N ASP A 117 -8.10 2.10 19.79
CA ASP A 117 -7.00 2.90 20.33
C ASP A 117 -6.19 3.56 19.21
N CYS A 118 -6.08 2.91 18.05
CA CYS A 118 -5.46 3.51 16.87
C CYS A 118 -6.29 4.58 16.19
N MET A 119 -7.61 4.37 16.10
CA MET A 119 -8.53 5.43 15.68
C MET A 119 -8.41 6.65 16.61
N LYS A 120 -8.31 6.44 17.93
CA LYS A 120 -8.12 7.54 18.89
C LYS A 120 -6.82 8.28 18.65
N LYS A 121 -5.68 7.57 18.59
CA LYS A 121 -4.37 8.20 18.30
C LYS A 121 -4.33 8.95 16.98
N CYS A 122 -4.91 8.38 15.92
CA CYS A 122 -4.99 9.04 14.62
C CYS A 122 -5.96 10.22 14.63
N THR A 123 -6.98 10.20 15.49
CA THR A 123 -7.89 11.32 15.68
C THR A 123 -7.19 12.47 16.37
N ASP A 124 -6.39 12.17 17.40
CA ASP A 124 -5.62 13.14 18.17
C ASP A 124 -4.42 13.71 17.38
N ASP A 125 -3.88 12.97 16.41
CA ASP A 125 -2.85 13.46 15.48
C ASP A 125 -3.48 14.13 14.24
N CYS A 126 -3.34 15.45 14.18
CA CYS A 126 -3.79 16.26 13.06
C CYS A 126 -3.22 15.89 11.69
N LYS A 127 -2.00 15.37 11.64
CA LYS A 127 -1.35 14.97 10.39
C LYS A 127 -1.79 13.58 9.95
N CYS A 128 -2.43 12.82 10.83
CA CYS A 128 -2.87 11.47 10.54
C CYS A 128 -4.10 11.48 9.63
N VAL A 129 -3.93 10.92 8.44
CA VAL A 129 -5.00 10.72 7.45
C VAL A 129 -5.62 9.31 7.53
N GLY A 130 -5.08 8.47 8.42
CA GLY A 130 -5.54 7.12 8.71
C GLY A 130 -4.37 6.23 9.14
N PHE A 131 -4.56 4.91 9.14
CA PHE A 131 -3.54 3.98 9.60
C PHE A 131 -3.65 2.60 8.94
N PHE A 132 -2.55 1.86 8.96
CA PHE A 132 -2.52 0.44 8.61
C PHE A 132 -2.55 -0.38 9.88
N TYR A 133 -3.36 -1.44 9.90
CA TYR A 133 -3.53 -2.31 11.05
C TYR A 133 -3.18 -3.74 10.65
N LYS A 134 -2.11 -4.28 11.25
CA LYS A 134 -1.74 -5.68 11.09
C LYS A 134 -2.54 -6.49 12.12
N ASN A 135 -3.48 -7.29 11.62
CA ASN A 135 -4.34 -8.12 12.46
C ASN A 135 -3.51 -9.10 13.31
N ASN A 136 -2.49 -9.70 12.69
CA ASN A 136 -1.55 -10.57 13.39
C ASN A 136 -0.53 -9.75 14.20
N GLY A 137 -0.60 -9.90 15.53
CA GLY A 137 0.26 -9.17 16.47
C GLY A 137 -0.29 -7.80 16.88
N PHE A 138 -1.51 -7.44 16.47
CA PHE A 138 -2.25 -6.24 16.91
C PHE A 138 -1.42 -4.95 16.77
N LYS A 139 -0.80 -4.75 15.60
CA LYS A 139 0.10 -3.62 15.35
C LYS A 139 -0.58 -2.58 14.49
N CYS A 140 -0.20 -1.33 14.68
CA CYS A 140 -0.82 -0.20 14.01
C CYS A 140 0.21 0.85 13.60
N PHE A 141 0.03 1.39 12.40
CA PHE A 141 0.97 2.29 11.76
C PHE A 141 0.21 3.51 11.26
N LEU A 142 0.36 4.63 11.98
CA LEU A 142 -0.25 5.89 11.60
C LEU A 142 0.36 6.39 10.29
N ALA A 143 -0.50 6.85 9.39
CA ALA A 143 -0.11 7.34 8.08
C ALA A 143 -0.44 8.83 7.96
N ALA A 144 0.57 9.62 7.58
CA ALA A 144 0.39 11.01 7.21
C ALA A 144 -0.06 11.18 5.74
N GLN A 145 0.05 10.12 4.94
CA GLN A 145 -0.42 10.06 3.57
C GLN A 145 -0.79 8.62 3.19
N PHE A 146 -1.75 8.48 2.28
CA PHE A 146 -2.01 7.26 1.53
C PHE A 146 -1.78 7.53 0.05
N ASN A 147 -1.18 6.56 -0.63
CA ASN A 147 -1.08 6.56 -2.08
C ASN A 147 -1.84 5.34 -2.61
N THR A 148 -1.37 4.71 -3.68
CA THR A 148 -1.91 3.43 -4.15
C THR A 148 -1.90 2.38 -3.04
N LEU A 149 -3.03 1.72 -2.86
CA LEU A 149 -3.19 0.55 -2.02
C LEU A 149 -3.11 -0.69 -2.90
N ALA A 150 -2.07 -1.50 -2.73
CA ALA A 150 -1.99 -2.81 -3.36
C ALA A 150 -2.91 -3.79 -2.64
N LYS A 151 -3.74 -4.54 -3.35
CA LYS A 151 -4.56 -5.61 -2.80
C LYS A 151 -3.72 -6.89 -2.71
N LEU A 152 -3.79 -7.63 -1.61
CA LEU A 152 -3.21 -8.98 -1.54
C LEU A 152 -4.03 -9.95 -2.39
N ASP A 153 -3.34 -10.70 -3.27
CA ASP A 153 -3.96 -11.71 -4.13
C ASP A 153 -4.33 -12.99 -3.36
N ALA A 154 -3.67 -13.27 -2.23
CA ALA A 154 -4.00 -14.36 -1.33
C ALA A 154 -4.08 -13.84 0.12
N VAL A 155 -5.11 -14.23 0.88
CA VAL A 155 -5.21 -13.87 2.30
C VAL A 155 -4.08 -14.56 3.06
N SER A 156 -2.97 -13.85 3.28
CA SER A 156 -1.89 -14.32 4.13
C SER A 156 -2.28 -14.14 5.61
N LYS A 157 -1.68 -14.93 6.50
CA LYS A 157 -1.83 -14.76 7.97
C LYS A 157 -1.38 -13.37 8.46
N ASP A 158 -0.74 -12.59 7.60
CA ASP A 158 -0.25 -11.25 7.85
C ASP A 158 -1.09 -10.18 7.16
N SER A 159 -2.42 -10.40 7.04
CA SER A 159 -3.31 -9.41 6.44
C SER A 159 -3.24 -8.07 7.18
N ILE A 160 -3.07 -7.01 6.37
CA ILE A 160 -3.07 -5.63 6.82
C ILE A 160 -4.36 -4.99 6.31
N ASP A 161 -5.09 -4.36 7.22
CA ASP A 161 -6.24 -3.55 6.88
C ASP A 161 -5.84 -2.07 6.90
N ALA A 162 -6.24 -1.30 5.89
CA ALA A 162 -6.11 0.15 5.88
C ALA A 162 -7.39 0.80 6.40
N TYR A 163 -7.26 1.70 7.37
CA TYR A 163 -8.33 2.51 7.92
C TYR A 163 -8.09 3.96 7.53
N ILE A 164 -8.97 4.52 6.70
CA ILE A 164 -8.82 5.87 6.14
C ILE A 164 -9.77 6.83 6.85
N LYS A 165 -9.22 7.95 7.35
CA LYS A 165 -9.95 9.00 8.06
C LYS A 165 -10.72 9.87 7.07
N TYR A 166 -11.95 10.25 7.40
CA TYR A 166 -12.75 11.18 6.61
C TYR A 166 -13.62 12.07 7.50
N ALA A 167 -14.04 13.23 6.96
CA ALA A 167 -15.08 14.05 7.56
C ALA A 167 -16.46 13.52 7.16
N LYS A 168 -17.33 13.27 8.15
CA LYS A 168 -18.73 12.88 7.93
C LYS A 168 -19.54 14.02 7.34
#